data_AF-A0A7L4ZS06-F1
#
_entry.id   AF-A0A7L4ZS06-F1
#
_cell.length_a   1.000
_cell.length_b   1.000
_cell.length_c   1.000
_cell.angle_alpha   90.00
_cell.angle_beta   90.00
_cell.angle_gamma   90.00
#
_symmetry.space_group_name_H-M   'P 1'
#
loop_
_entity.id
_entity.type
_entity.pdbx_description
1 polymer ?
#
loop_
_entity_poly.entity_id
_entity_poly.type
_entity_poly.pdbx_seq_one_letter_code
_entity_poly.pdbx_strand_id
1 'polypeptide(L)'
;MKNSIKYILLLLITTSFFSCEEENNFQEPDIQLTSVYTLTDIDVTDAPVKINIYREKNLIIEYVSDVTPLSFTSNNYSDTSDDVNYQISVTKTDDTTSYSYVIAADRVTGDGTLTIDGTTVYNITVIEDQVYN
;
A
#
# COMPACT_ATOMS: atom_id res chain seq x y z
N MET A 1 19.17 17.47 61.32
CA MET A 1 19.35 16.70 60.06
C MET A 1 18.16 15.84 59.64
N LYS A 2 17.25 15.41 60.54
CA LYS A 2 16.06 14.60 60.17
C LYS A 2 14.99 15.37 59.36
N ASN A 3 14.88 16.69 59.54
CA ASN A 3 13.86 17.49 58.83
C ASN A 3 14.32 17.90 57.42
N SER A 4 15.62 18.00 57.17
CA SER A 4 16.19 18.37 55.86
C SER A 4 16.03 17.26 54.81
N ILE A 5 16.04 15.99 55.23
CA ILE A 5 15.83 14.82 54.36
C ILE A 5 14.44 14.84 53.71
N LYS A 6 13.42 15.35 54.41
CA LYS A 6 12.04 15.41 53.88
C LYS A 6 11.93 16.35 52.68
N TYR A 7 12.68 17.45 52.68
CA TYR A 7 12.67 18.43 51.59
C TYR A 7 13.42 17.93 50.36
N ILE A 8 14.52 17.18 50.56
CA ILE A 8 15.27 16.56 49.46
C ILE A 8 14.43 15.50 48.75
N LEU A 9 13.68 14.68 49.51
CA LEU A 9 12.81 13.66 48.95
C LEU A 9 11.65 14.27 48.16
N LEU A 10 11.06 15.36 48.66
CA LEU A 10 9.97 16.06 47.97
C LEU A 10 10.46 16.70 46.66
N LEU A 11 11.66 17.29 46.65
CA LEU A 11 12.27 17.87 45.46
C LEU A 11 12.50 16.81 44.37
N LEU A 12 12.99 15.63 44.75
CA LEU A 12 13.23 14.50 43.84
C LEU A 12 11.96 13.98 43.16
N ILE A 13 10.84 13.95 43.90
CA ILE A 13 9.52 13.55 43.37
C ILE A 13 8.98 14.61 42.41
N THR A 14 9.22 15.90 42.68
CA THR A 14 8.75 16.95 41.77
C THR A 14 9.52 16.98 40.45
N THR A 15 10.81 16.63 40.45
CA THR A 15 11.62 16.62 39.21
C THR A 15 11.28 15.47 38.27
N SER A 16 10.68 14.36 38.75
CA SER A 16 10.24 13.25 37.89
C SER A 16 9.00 13.56 37.05
N PHE A 17 8.26 14.64 37.36
CA PHE A 17 7.11 15.07 36.54
C PHE A 17 7.49 16.02 35.40
N PHE A 18 8.71 16.58 35.39
CA PHE A 18 9.21 17.44 34.31
C PHE A 18 10.05 16.68 33.27
N SER A 19 10.36 15.39 33.48
CA SER A 19 11.06 14.58 32.47
C SER A 19 10.11 13.85 31.50
N CYS A 20 8.83 14.25 31.46
CA CYS A 20 7.84 13.83 30.45
C CYS A 20 7.53 14.97 29.45
N GLU A 21 8.48 15.87 29.24
CA GLU A 21 8.58 16.65 28.00
C GLU A 21 9.62 15.86 27.16
N GLU A 22 9.37 15.35 25.96
CA GLU A 22 8.59 15.87 24.84
C GLU A 22 8.02 14.71 23.98
N GLU A 23 6.70 14.57 23.87
CA GLU A 23 6.09 13.92 22.68
C GLU A 23 6.05 14.90 21.48
N ASN A 24 6.24 16.20 21.71
CA ASN A 24 6.13 17.25 20.69
C ASN A 24 7.30 17.30 19.68
N ASN A 25 8.40 16.58 19.91
CA ASN A 25 9.52 16.50 18.97
C ASN A 25 9.49 15.26 18.07
N PHE A 26 8.47 14.41 18.20
CA PHE A 26 8.18 13.40 17.20
C PHE A 26 7.42 14.08 16.06
N GLN A 27 8.12 14.46 15.00
CA GLN A 27 7.44 14.74 13.73
C GLN A 27 6.76 13.43 13.34
N GLU A 28 5.42 13.40 13.45
CA GLU A 28 4.65 12.34 12.83
C GLU A 28 5.09 12.30 11.36
N PRO A 29 5.56 11.14 10.87
CA PRO A 29 5.96 11.06 9.49
C PRO A 29 4.72 11.35 8.64
N ASP A 30 4.82 12.34 7.76
CA ASP A 30 3.77 12.72 6.79
C ASP A 30 3.69 11.64 5.70
N ILE A 31 3.27 10.43 6.11
CA ILE A 31 3.10 9.28 5.22
C ILE A 31 1.68 9.34 4.69
N GLN A 32 1.52 9.97 3.54
CA GLN A 32 0.24 10.05 2.87
C GLN A 32 -0.12 8.71 2.24
N LEU A 33 -1.34 8.25 2.50
CA LEU A 33 -1.91 7.11 1.83
C LEU A 33 -2.03 7.40 0.32
N THR A 34 -1.64 6.43 -0.51
CA THR A 34 -1.76 6.53 -1.96
C THR A 34 -2.86 5.59 -2.44
N SER A 35 -3.71 6.07 -3.36
CA SER A 35 -4.77 5.24 -3.94
C SER A 35 -4.21 4.19 -4.90
N VAL A 36 -4.70 2.97 -4.77
CA VAL A 36 -4.31 1.82 -5.59
C VAL A 36 -5.54 1.04 -6.04
N TYR A 37 -5.39 0.32 -7.15
CA TYR A 37 -6.23 -0.83 -7.45
C TYR A 37 -5.54 -2.07 -6.91
N THR A 38 -6.22 -2.79 -6.02
CA THR A 38 -5.74 -4.04 -5.43
C THR A 38 -6.43 -5.20 -6.13
N LEU A 39 -5.63 -6.08 -6.72
CA LEU A 39 -6.07 -7.30 -7.38
C LEU A 39 -5.78 -8.47 -6.45
N THR A 40 -6.79 -9.31 -6.20
CA THR A 40 -6.70 -10.55 -5.41
C THR A 40 -7.34 -11.70 -6.17
N ASP A 41 -7.34 -12.90 -5.56
CA ASP A 41 -7.99 -14.11 -6.11
C ASP A 41 -7.53 -14.43 -7.55
N ILE A 42 -6.25 -14.22 -7.81
CA ILE A 42 -5.64 -14.39 -9.14
C ILE A 42 -5.54 -15.88 -9.46
N ASP A 43 -6.39 -16.35 -10.37
CA ASP A 43 -6.57 -17.78 -10.68
C ASP A 43 -5.42 -18.35 -11.55
N VAL A 44 -4.23 -18.49 -10.97
CA VAL A 44 -3.08 -19.18 -11.59
C VAL A 44 -2.14 -19.82 -10.57
N THR A 45 -1.54 -20.95 -10.93
CA THR A 45 -0.45 -21.58 -10.16
C THR A 45 0.76 -20.64 -10.13
N ASP A 46 1.31 -20.39 -8.93
CA ASP A 46 2.46 -19.50 -8.69
C ASP A 46 2.22 -18.01 -9.00
N ALA A 47 0.96 -17.55 -8.98
CA ALA A 47 0.64 -16.12 -9.02
C ALA A 47 1.10 -15.38 -7.76
N PRO A 48 1.32 -14.06 -7.85
CA PRO A 48 1.24 -13.19 -6.68
C PRO A 48 -0.12 -13.37 -5.97
N VAL A 49 -0.11 -13.38 -4.64
CA VAL A 49 -1.33 -13.40 -3.82
C VAL A 49 -2.12 -12.10 -3.96
N LYS A 50 -1.41 -10.99 -4.22
CA LYS A 50 -1.98 -9.65 -4.37
C LYS A 50 -1.15 -8.82 -5.32
N ILE A 51 -1.79 -7.94 -6.09
CA ILE A 51 -1.11 -6.93 -6.91
C ILE A 51 -1.71 -5.56 -6.60
N ASN A 52 -0.87 -4.59 -6.24
CA ASN A 52 -1.28 -3.21 -6.08
C ASN A 52 -0.79 -2.38 -7.27
N ILE A 53 -1.72 -1.78 -8.00
CA ILE A 53 -1.44 -0.87 -9.10
C ILE A 53 -1.67 0.56 -8.62
N TYR A 54 -0.60 1.35 -8.53
CA TYR A 54 -0.70 2.74 -8.06
C TYR A 54 -1.27 3.65 -9.15
N ARG A 55 -2.25 4.49 -8.77
CA ARG A 55 -2.95 5.38 -9.71
C ARG A 55 -2.16 6.64 -10.03
N GLU A 56 -1.40 7.12 -9.05
CA GLU A 56 -0.70 8.42 -9.11
C GLU A 56 0.83 8.27 -9.13
N LYS A 57 1.34 7.02 -9.12
CA LYS A 57 2.76 6.70 -9.11
C LYS A 57 3.07 5.63 -10.15
N ASN A 58 4.24 5.73 -10.76
CA ASN A 58 4.77 4.76 -11.73
C ASN A 58 5.28 3.49 -11.01
N LEU A 59 4.40 2.84 -10.24
CA LEU A 59 4.70 1.71 -9.38
C LEU A 59 3.62 0.63 -9.47
N ILE A 60 4.06 -0.61 -9.55
CA ILE A 60 3.25 -1.80 -9.27
C ILE A 60 3.97 -2.58 -8.18
N ILE A 61 3.22 -3.07 -7.19
CA ILE A 61 3.75 -4.00 -6.18
C ILE A 61 3.03 -5.33 -6.33
N GLU A 62 3.78 -6.41 -6.54
CA GLU A 62 3.26 -7.77 -6.51
C GLU A 62 3.68 -8.45 -5.20
N TYR A 63 2.76 -9.13 -4.55
CA TYR A 63 2.99 -9.80 -3.29
C TYR A 63 3.10 -11.30 -3.53
N VAL A 64 4.32 -11.85 -3.48
CA VAL A 64 4.56 -13.31 -3.60
C VAL A 64 3.97 -14.06 -2.42
N SER A 65 3.91 -13.39 -1.26
CA SER A 65 3.18 -13.80 -0.07
C SER A 65 2.61 -12.54 0.60
N ASP A 66 1.77 -12.70 1.63
CA ASP A 66 1.17 -11.58 2.38
C ASP A 66 2.19 -10.54 2.89
N VAL A 67 3.45 -10.95 3.07
CA VAL A 67 4.51 -10.12 3.66
C VAL A 67 5.70 -9.90 2.73
N THR A 68 5.68 -10.41 1.50
CA THR A 68 6.83 -10.33 0.58
C THR A 68 6.45 -9.51 -0.66
N PRO A 69 6.66 -8.18 -0.63
CA PRO A 69 6.43 -7.31 -1.78
C PRO A 69 7.61 -7.36 -2.75
N LEU A 70 7.30 -7.36 -4.05
CA LEU A 70 8.21 -7.10 -5.15
C LEU A 70 7.72 -5.85 -5.88
N SER A 71 8.62 -4.89 -6.08
CA SER A 71 8.30 -3.62 -6.72
C SER A 71 8.74 -3.58 -8.17
N PHE A 72 7.86 -3.10 -9.04
CA PHE A 72 8.11 -2.95 -10.47
C PHE A 72 7.80 -1.53 -10.90
N THR A 73 8.57 -1.03 -11.87
CA THR A 73 8.25 0.24 -12.50
C THR A 73 7.03 0.05 -13.39
N SER A 74 6.12 1.03 -13.38
CA SER A 74 4.97 1.02 -14.28
C SER A 74 4.94 2.24 -15.20
N ASN A 75 4.44 2.03 -16.41
CA ASN A 75 4.31 3.07 -17.44
C ASN A 75 2.98 2.91 -18.19
N ASN A 76 2.63 3.89 -19.03
CA ASN A 76 1.44 3.86 -19.89
C ASN A 76 0.14 3.56 -19.12
N TYR A 77 0.04 4.07 -17.90
CA TYR A 77 -1.18 3.95 -17.09
C TYR A 77 -2.33 4.67 -17.78
N SER A 78 -3.48 3.99 -17.89
CA SER A 78 -4.75 4.55 -18.34
C SER A 78 -5.87 3.94 -17.52
N ASP A 79 -6.77 4.79 -17.06
CA ASP A 79 -7.97 4.42 -16.31
C ASP A 79 -9.17 5.01 -17.03
N THR A 80 -9.96 4.13 -17.63
CA THR A 80 -11.20 4.47 -18.34
C THR A 80 -12.42 3.90 -17.61
N SER A 81 -12.26 3.61 -16.32
CA SER A 81 -13.33 3.08 -15.48
C SER A 81 -14.53 4.05 -15.45
N ASP A 82 -15.74 3.48 -15.44
CA ASP A 82 -16.99 4.20 -15.32
C ASP A 82 -17.72 3.83 -14.02
N ASP A 83 -18.99 4.19 -13.87
CA ASP A 83 -19.76 3.91 -12.65
C ASP A 83 -20.05 2.42 -12.44
N VAL A 84 -19.87 1.59 -13.47
CA VAL A 84 -20.25 0.17 -13.49
C VAL A 84 -19.02 -0.73 -13.63
N ASN A 85 -18.00 -0.32 -14.38
CA ASN A 85 -16.87 -1.16 -14.76
C ASN A 85 -15.54 -0.52 -14.39
N TYR A 86 -14.64 -1.33 -13.84
CA TYR A 86 -13.21 -1.06 -13.82
C TYR A 86 -12.62 -1.36 -15.19
N GLN A 87 -11.87 -0.40 -15.74
CA GLN A 87 -11.17 -0.57 -17.02
C GLN A 87 -9.81 0.12 -16.96
N ILE A 88 -8.80 -0.62 -16.49
CA ILE A 88 -7.44 -0.12 -16.25
C ILE A 88 -6.47 -0.81 -17.21
N SER A 89 -5.54 -0.07 -17.79
CA SER A 89 -4.41 -0.63 -18.51
C SER A 89 -3.10 -0.01 -18.01
N VAL A 90 -2.08 -0.84 -17.83
CA VAL A 90 -0.76 -0.39 -17.36
C VAL A 90 0.32 -1.33 -17.91
N THR A 91 1.50 -0.79 -18.21
CA THR A 91 2.67 -1.60 -18.55
C THR A 91 3.51 -1.83 -17.29
N LYS A 92 3.71 -3.08 -16.89
CA LYS A 92 4.70 -3.48 -15.88
C LYS A 92 6.07 -3.65 -16.55
N THR A 93 7.12 -3.06 -16.00
CA THR A 93 8.50 -3.27 -16.45
C THR A 93 9.31 -3.96 -15.36
N ASP A 94 9.87 -5.11 -15.69
CA ASP A 94 10.79 -5.90 -14.88
C ASP A 94 12.16 -5.93 -15.56
N ASP A 95 13.09 -5.14 -15.03
CA ASP A 95 14.38 -4.80 -15.62
C ASP A 95 14.30 -4.32 -17.09
N THR A 96 14.36 -5.26 -18.04
CA THR A 96 14.35 -5.01 -19.48
C THR A 96 13.12 -5.57 -20.20
N THR A 97 12.31 -6.37 -19.49
CA THR A 97 11.10 -6.99 -20.03
C THR A 97 9.90 -6.16 -19.62
N SER A 98 8.95 -5.98 -20.54
CA SER A 98 7.71 -5.26 -20.28
C SER A 98 6.51 -6.14 -20.58
N TYR A 99 5.51 -6.06 -19.72
CA TYR A 99 4.25 -6.80 -19.79
C TYR A 99 3.09 -5.80 -19.78
N SER A 100 2.17 -5.93 -20.72
CA SER A 100 0.96 -5.11 -20.78
C SER A 100 -0.15 -5.74 -19.96
N TYR A 101 -0.54 -5.11 -18.86
CA TYR A 101 -1.66 -5.52 -18.03
C TYR A 101 -2.91 -4.77 -18.46
N VAL A 102 -3.99 -5.50 -18.70
CA VAL A 102 -5.33 -4.95 -18.96
C VAL A 102 -6.30 -5.58 -17.96
N ILE A 103 -6.91 -4.74 -17.14
CA ILE A 103 -7.83 -5.10 -16.07
C ILE A 103 -9.23 -4.68 -16.51
N ALA A 104 -10.17 -5.62 -16.46
CA ALA A 104 -11.58 -5.40 -16.71
C ALA A 104 -12.41 -6.10 -15.64
N ALA A 105 -13.18 -5.38 -14.84
CA ALA A 105 -13.98 -5.96 -13.75
C ALA A 105 -15.26 -5.17 -13.50
N ASP A 106 -16.26 -5.82 -12.90
CA ASP A 106 -17.48 -5.15 -12.42
C ASP A 106 -17.17 -4.39 -11.11
N ARG A 107 -17.62 -3.13 -10.97
CA ARG A 107 -17.34 -2.32 -9.77
C ARG A 107 -18.17 -2.72 -8.56
N VAL A 108 -19.32 -3.36 -8.76
CA VAL A 108 -20.22 -3.77 -7.69
C VAL A 108 -19.73 -5.05 -7.04
N THR A 109 -19.32 -6.04 -7.85
CA THR A 109 -18.83 -7.33 -7.32
C THR A 109 -17.31 -7.36 -7.17
N GLY A 110 -16.58 -6.57 -7.97
CA GLY A 110 -15.12 -6.62 -8.06
C GLY A 110 -14.62 -7.72 -9.00
N ASP A 111 -15.47 -8.64 -9.44
CA ASP A 111 -15.06 -9.79 -10.24
C ASP A 111 -14.68 -9.37 -11.66
N GLY A 112 -13.59 -9.91 -12.16
CA GLY A 112 -13.15 -9.60 -13.51
C GLY A 112 -11.95 -10.40 -13.99
N THR A 113 -11.20 -9.78 -14.89
CA THR A 113 -10.05 -10.41 -15.53
C THR A 113 -8.83 -9.50 -15.55
N LEU A 114 -7.66 -10.11 -15.35
CA LEU A 114 -6.36 -9.56 -15.71
C LEU A 114 -5.91 -10.25 -17.00
N THR A 115 -5.73 -9.46 -18.06
CA THR A 115 -5.15 -9.92 -19.33
C THR A 115 -3.71 -9.41 -19.46
N ILE A 116 -2.77 -10.33 -19.63
CA ILE A 116 -1.35 -10.04 -19.85
C ILE A 116 -1.01 -10.23 -21.33
N ASP A 117 -0.45 -9.18 -21.93
CA ASP A 117 0.01 -9.11 -23.33
C ASP A 117 -1.07 -9.54 -24.35
N GLY A 118 -2.34 -9.35 -24.01
CA GLY A 118 -3.48 -9.70 -24.85
C GLY A 118 -3.68 -11.21 -25.07
N THR A 119 -2.96 -12.07 -24.35
CA THR A 119 -2.95 -13.52 -24.60
C THR A 119 -3.32 -14.32 -23.37
N THR A 120 -2.76 -13.98 -22.21
CA THR A 120 -2.96 -14.73 -20.98
C THR A 120 -4.03 -14.05 -20.15
N VAL A 121 -5.08 -14.77 -19.77
CA VAL A 121 -6.23 -14.20 -19.04
C VAL A 121 -6.41 -14.95 -17.72
N TYR A 122 -6.49 -14.19 -16.62
CA TYR A 122 -6.72 -14.70 -15.28
C TYR A 122 -7.98 -14.07 -14.70
N ASN A 123 -8.78 -14.88 -13.98
CA ASN A 123 -9.83 -14.35 -13.13
C ASN A 123 -9.20 -13.63 -11.93
N ILE A 124 -9.81 -12.52 -11.52
CA ILE A 124 -9.35 -11.70 -10.40
C ILE A 124 -10.56 -11.09 -9.67
N THR A 125 -10.31 -10.61 -8.45
CA THR A 125 -11.16 -9.64 -7.76
C THR A 125 -10.42 -8.30 -7.69
N VAL A 126 -11.09 -7.18 -7.97
CA VAL A 126 -10.54 -5.82 -7.95
C VAL A 126 -11.26 -4.99 -6.89
N ILE A 127 -10.48 -4.31 -6.05
CA ILE A 127 -10.97 -3.30 -5.12
C ILE A 127 -10.15 -2.01 -5.22
N GLU A 128 -10.79 -0.88 -4.98
CA GLU A 128 -10.10 0.39 -4.71
C GLU A 128 -9.64 0.40 -3.24
N ASP A 129 -8.36 0.68 -3.02
CA ASP A 129 -7.77 0.72 -1.68
C ASP A 129 -6.82 1.91 -1.53
N GLN A 130 -6.41 2.15 -0.29
CA GLN A 130 -5.46 3.18 0.09
C GLN A 130 -4.33 2.55 0.90
N VAL A 131 -3.10 2.62 0.38
CA VAL A 131 -1.94 2.00 1.01
C VAL A 131 -0.83 3.01 1.28
N TYR A 132 -0.06 2.76 2.35
CA TYR A 132 1.19 3.47 2.58
C TYR A 132 2.21 3.06 1.53
N ASN A 133 2.99 4.03 1.06
CA ASN A 133 4.10 3.83 0.13
C ASN A 133 5.35 4.43 0.72
#